data_AF-A0A108T1Z7-F1
#
_entry.id   AF-A0A108T1Z7-F1
#
_cell.length_a   1.000
_cell.length_b   1.000
_cell.length_c   1.000
_cell.angle_alpha   90.00
_cell.angle_beta   90.00
_cell.angle_gamma   90.00
#
_symmetry.space_group_name_H-M   'P 1'
#
loop_
_entity.id
_entity.type
_entity.pdbx_description
1 polymer ?
#
loop_
_entity_poly.entity_id
_entity_poly.type
_entity_poly.pdbx_seq_one_letter_code
_entity_poly.pdbx_strand_id
1 'polypeptide(L)'
;MPKNKLSITPPDKKKTLEAFFRYYELSSLLFDQKQSEIYNVTDIPKANKFYKPAKDIAKQLQINWKTMTHEESNRIMLALLEDSFNLIREIEDSKAITLQTKIIIEK
;
A
#
# COMPACT_ATOMS: atom_id res chain seq x y z
N MET A 1 12.57 8.63 36.54
CA MET A 1 11.71 8.94 35.39
C MET A 1 11.35 7.63 34.70
N PRO A 2 10.08 7.37 34.37
CA PRO A 2 9.65 6.06 33.89
C PRO A 2 10.25 5.77 32.51
N LYS A 3 10.68 4.53 32.32
CA LYS A 3 11.21 3.99 31.06
C LYS A 3 10.05 3.86 30.08
N ASN A 4 9.99 4.71 29.05
CA ASN A 4 9.10 4.44 27.92
C ASN A 4 9.67 3.27 27.11
N LYS A 5 9.32 2.04 27.52
CA LYS A 5 9.37 0.86 26.64
C LYS A 5 8.51 1.20 25.43
N LEU A 6 9.04 1.03 24.22
CA LEU A 6 8.20 0.90 23.03
C LEU A 6 7.30 -0.33 23.23
N SER A 7 6.06 -0.06 23.60
CA SER A 7 4.97 -1.02 23.55
C SER A 7 4.38 -0.88 22.16
N ILE A 8 4.67 -1.83 21.27
CA ILE A 8 3.91 -1.95 20.02
C ILE A 8 2.50 -2.29 20.47
N THR A 9 1.58 -1.34 20.33
CA THR A 9 0.22 -1.57 20.79
C THR A 9 -0.43 -2.61 19.87
N PRO A 10 -1.27 -3.53 20.40
CA PRO A 10 -2.03 -4.48 19.58
C PRO A 10 -2.70 -3.88 18.32
N PRO A 11 -3.24 -2.64 18.34
CA PRO A 11 -3.81 -2.02 17.15
C PRO A 11 -2.82 -1.78 16.00
N ASP A 12 -1.55 -1.49 16.28
CA ASP A 12 -0.56 -1.22 15.22
C ASP A 12 -0.22 -2.51 14.47
N LYS A 13 -0.10 -3.64 15.18
CA LYS A 13 0.09 -4.96 14.56
C LYS A 13 -1.07 -5.35 13.64
N LYS A 14 -2.30 -5.10 14.08
CA LYS A 14 -3.50 -5.42 13.29
C LYS A 14 -3.53 -4.60 12.00
N LYS A 15 -3.25 -3.29 12.08
CA LYS A 15 -3.16 -2.41 10.90
C LYS A 15 -2.04 -2.83 9.95
N THR A 16 -0.85 -3.19 10.46
CA THR A 16 0.25 -3.70 9.61
C THR A 16 -0.19 -4.95 8.85
N LEU A 17 -0.85 -5.89 9.54
CA LEU A 17 -1.27 -7.16 8.96
C LEU A 17 -2.36 -6.94 7.90
N GLU A 18 -3.32 -6.05 8.16
CA GLU A 18 -4.37 -5.66 7.21
C GLU A 18 -3.78 -4.99 5.96
N ALA A 19 -2.81 -4.08 6.12
CA ALA A 19 -2.13 -3.44 4.99
C ALA A 19 -1.33 -4.46 4.16
N PHE A 20 -0.62 -5.38 4.82
CA PHE A 20 0.09 -6.46 4.16
C PHE A 20 -0.84 -7.38 3.36
N PHE A 21 -1.93 -7.86 3.97
CA PHE A 21 -2.90 -8.70 3.26
C PHE A 21 -3.55 -7.96 2.10
N ARG A 22 -3.86 -6.67 2.27
CA ARG A 22 -4.39 -5.85 1.17
C ARG A 22 -3.43 -5.79 -0.02
N TYR A 23 -2.13 -5.58 0.23
CA TYR A 23 -1.11 -5.58 -0.82
C TYR A 23 -0.98 -6.96 -1.48
N TYR A 24 -1.00 -8.03 -0.69
CA TYR A 24 -0.92 -9.40 -1.19
C TYR A 24 -2.12 -9.74 -2.07
N GLU A 25 -3.35 -9.45 -1.62
CA GLU A 25 -4.57 -9.70 -2.40
C GLU A 25 -4.61 -8.90 -3.70
N LEU A 26 -4.15 -7.63 -3.68
CA LEU A 26 -4.02 -6.83 -4.90
C LEU A 26 -3.00 -7.47 -5.84
N SER A 27 -1.83 -7.85 -5.34
CA SER A 27 -0.78 -8.49 -6.14
C SER A 27 -1.27 -9.80 -6.75
N SER A 28 -1.96 -10.65 -5.97
CA SER A 28 -2.56 -11.88 -6.48
C SER A 28 -3.61 -11.60 -7.55
N LEU A 29 -4.48 -10.61 -7.37
CA LEU A 29 -5.48 -10.23 -8.39
C LEU A 29 -4.83 -9.82 -9.72
N LEU A 30 -3.71 -9.11 -9.67
CA LEU A 30 -3.05 -8.56 -10.87
C LEU A 30 -2.08 -9.53 -11.54
N PHE A 31 -1.49 -10.46 -10.78
CA PHE A 31 -0.40 -11.33 -11.27
C PHE A 31 -0.70 -12.83 -11.22
N ASP A 32 -1.80 -13.28 -10.58
CA ASP A 32 -2.16 -14.70 -10.56
C ASP A 32 -2.76 -15.13 -11.90
N GLN A 33 -1.90 -15.66 -12.77
CA GLN A 33 -2.26 -16.20 -14.09
C GLN A 33 -3.33 -17.30 -14.04
N LYS A 34 -3.62 -17.89 -12.87
CA LYS A 34 -4.66 -18.92 -12.70
C LYS A 34 -6.06 -18.34 -12.50
N GLN A 35 -6.17 -17.09 -12.05
CA GLN A 35 -7.45 -16.43 -11.77
C GLN A 35 -7.61 -15.23 -12.69
N SER A 36 -8.21 -15.43 -13.86
CA SER A 36 -8.71 -14.38 -14.75
C SER A 36 -7.71 -13.23 -14.98
N GLU A 37 -6.90 -13.32 -16.03
CA GLU A 37 -5.87 -12.34 -16.34
C GLU A 37 -6.44 -10.92 -16.46
N ILE A 38 -6.24 -10.10 -15.42
CA ILE A 38 -6.58 -8.68 -15.42
C ILE A 38 -5.60 -8.02 -16.39
N TYR A 39 -6.00 -7.86 -17.65
CA TYR A 39 -5.16 -7.20 -18.64
C TYR A 39 -5.21 -5.68 -18.48
N ASN A 40 -6.40 -5.13 -18.23
CA ASN A 40 -6.58 -3.73 -17.87
C ASN A 40 -7.27 -3.58 -16.50
N VAL A 41 -7.01 -2.46 -15.82
CA VAL A 41 -7.68 -2.13 -14.54
C VAL A 41 -9.21 -2.01 -14.69
N THR A 42 -9.71 -1.85 -15.92
CA THR A 42 -11.14 -1.89 -16.24
C THR A 42 -11.77 -3.27 -16.12
N ASP A 43 -10.96 -4.33 -16.18
CA ASP A 43 -11.38 -5.73 -16.14
C ASP A 43 -11.60 -6.20 -14.70
N ILE A 44 -11.13 -5.42 -13.72
CA ILE A 44 -11.40 -5.63 -12.30
C ILE A 44 -12.93 -5.67 -12.09
N PRO A 45 -13.49 -6.75 -11.51
CA PRO A 45 -14.92 -6.84 -11.26
C PRO A 45 -15.41 -5.66 -10.42
N LYS A 46 -16.56 -5.07 -10.77
CA LYS A 46 -17.11 -3.91 -10.05
C LYS A 46 -17.38 -4.16 -8.56
N ALA A 47 -17.62 -5.42 -8.19
CA ALA A 47 -17.82 -5.84 -6.81
C ALA A 47 -16.49 -5.98 -6.02
N ASN A 48 -15.35 -5.99 -6.71
CA ASN A 48 -14.05 -6.08 -6.09
C ASN A 48 -13.68 -4.75 -5.41
N LYS A 49 -13.12 -4.84 -4.20
CA LYS A 49 -12.72 -3.68 -3.37
C LYS A 49 -11.70 -2.76 -4.05
N PHE A 50 -10.92 -3.25 -5.01
CA PHE A 50 -9.91 -2.46 -5.72
C PHE A 50 -10.47 -1.67 -6.92
N TYR A 51 -11.71 -1.95 -7.37
CA TYR A 51 -12.32 -1.26 -8.51
C TYR A 51 -12.49 0.25 -8.28
N LYS A 52 -13.01 0.63 -7.11
CA LYS A 52 -13.24 2.04 -6.77
C LYS A 52 -11.91 2.81 -6.62
N PRO A 53 -10.91 2.32 -5.86
CA PRO A 53 -9.58 2.91 -5.83
C PRO A 53 -8.96 3.11 -7.21
N ALA A 54 -9.05 2.10 -8.10
CA ALA A 54 -8.54 2.21 -9.47
C ALA A 54 -9.19 3.39 -10.22
N LYS A 55 -10.50 3.53 -10.08
CA LYS A 55 -11.27 4.64 -10.67
C LYS A 55 -10.89 6.00 -10.12
N ASP A 56 -10.61 6.09 -8.83
CA ASP A 56 -10.26 7.35 -8.18
C ASP A 56 -8.83 7.77 -8.59
N ILE A 57 -7.90 6.83 -8.71
CA ILE A 57 -6.56 7.06 -9.29
C ILE A 57 -6.68 7.52 -10.75
N ALA A 58 -7.52 6.87 -11.57
CA ALA A 58 -7.74 7.29 -12.95
C ALA A 58 -8.18 8.77 -13.03
N LYS A 59 -9.07 9.23 -12.14
CA LYS A 59 -9.47 10.63 -12.06
C LYS A 59 -8.31 11.54 -11.63
N GLN A 60 -7.52 11.14 -10.63
CA GLN A 60 -6.35 11.91 -10.17
C GLN A 60 -5.31 12.09 -11.28
N LEU A 61 -5.10 11.05 -12.08
CA LEU A 61 -4.19 11.06 -13.24
C LEU A 61 -4.82 11.70 -14.49
N GLN A 62 -6.07 12.17 -14.41
CA GLN A 62 -6.84 12.73 -15.53
C GLN A 62 -7.01 11.78 -16.73
N ILE A 63 -7.03 10.47 -16.45
CA ILE A 63 -7.21 9.40 -17.43
C ILE A 63 -8.71 9.09 -17.57
N ASN A 64 -9.20 9.01 -18.81
CA ASN A 64 -10.59 8.66 -19.06
C ASN A 64 -10.81 7.14 -18.88
N TRP A 65 -11.59 6.76 -17.86
CA TRP A 65 -11.85 5.36 -17.53
C TRP A 65 -12.36 4.50 -18.70
N LYS A 66 -13.14 5.07 -19.63
CA LYS A 66 -13.77 4.32 -20.73
C LYS A 66 -12.88 4.19 -21.96
N THR A 67 -11.92 5.09 -22.13
CA THR A 67 -11.13 5.22 -23.36
C THR A 67 -9.62 5.21 -23.07
N MET A 68 -9.22 4.72 -21.89
CA MET A 68 -7.81 4.63 -21.52
C MET A 68 -7.09 3.62 -22.41
N THR A 69 -5.84 3.93 -22.74
CA THR A 69 -4.90 2.99 -23.36
C THR A 69 -4.44 1.94 -22.34
N HIS A 70 -3.84 0.87 -22.83
CA HIS A 70 -3.23 -0.14 -21.96
C HIS A 70 -2.09 0.43 -21.11
N GLU A 71 -1.30 1.37 -21.66
CA GLU A 71 -0.24 2.04 -20.90
C GLU A 71 -0.82 2.88 -19.74
N GLU A 72 -1.89 3.63 -20.01
CA GLU A 72 -2.61 4.37 -18.97
C GLU A 72 -3.22 3.45 -17.90
N SER A 73 -3.76 2.30 -18.32
CA SER A 73 -4.19 1.25 -17.40
C SER A 73 -3.03 0.75 -16.52
N ASN A 74 -1.87 0.48 -17.10
CA ASN A 74 -0.68 0.04 -16.37
C ASN A 74 -0.20 1.10 -15.37
N ARG A 75 -0.27 2.40 -15.72
CA ARG A 75 0.03 3.49 -14.79
C ARG A 75 -0.91 3.48 -13.57
N ILE A 76 -2.21 3.22 -13.78
CA ILE A 76 -3.17 3.06 -12.68
C ILE A 76 -2.86 1.82 -11.85
N MET A 77 -2.49 0.71 -12.49
CA MET A 77 -2.10 -0.54 -11.80
C MET A 77 -0.89 -0.32 -10.89
N LEU A 78 0.14 0.36 -11.39
CA LEU A 78 1.35 0.70 -10.64
C LEU A 78 1.03 1.63 -9.46
N ALA A 79 0.19 2.63 -9.68
CA ALA A 79 -0.25 3.53 -8.60
C ALA A 79 -1.04 2.80 -7.50
N LEU A 80 -1.88 1.81 -7.83
CA LEU A 80 -2.56 0.98 -6.83
C LEU A 80 -1.59 0.17 -5.96
N LEU A 81 -0.55 -0.37 -6.59
CA LEU A 81 0.50 -1.13 -5.91
C LEU A 81 1.34 -0.19 -5.04
N GLU A 82 1.70 0.99 -5.54
CA GLU A 82 2.42 2.03 -4.82
C GLU A 82 1.64 2.48 -3.57
N ASP A 83 0.35 2.82 -3.70
CA ASP A 83 -0.49 3.20 -2.56
C ASP A 83 -0.54 2.10 -1.49
N SER A 84 -0.69 0.85 -1.93
CA SER A 84 -0.75 -0.31 -1.03
C SER A 84 0.60 -0.56 -0.33
N PHE A 85 1.71 -0.35 -1.04
CA PHE A 85 3.07 -0.44 -0.49
C PHE A 85 3.36 0.69 0.50
N ASN A 86 3.02 1.93 0.15
CA ASN A 86 3.25 3.10 1.00
C ASN A 86 2.50 2.99 2.33
N LEU A 87 1.29 2.40 2.35
CA LEU A 87 0.58 2.10 3.59
C LEU A 87 1.37 1.15 4.51
N ILE A 88 2.05 0.14 3.96
CA ILE A 88 2.90 -0.76 4.74
C ILE A 88 4.11 0.01 5.26
N ARG A 89 4.77 0.79 4.39
CA ARG A 89 5.96 1.58 4.73
C ARG A 89 5.68 2.60 5.83
N GLU A 90 4.59 3.36 5.76
CA GLU A 90 4.20 4.33 6.78
C GLU A 90 4.05 3.67 8.16
N ILE A 91 3.47 2.47 8.20
CA ILE A 91 3.32 1.71 9.45
C ILE A 91 4.68 1.20 9.94
N GLU A 92 5.57 0.78 9.04
CA GLU A 92 6.93 0.39 9.41
C GLU A 92 7.75 1.56 9.95
N ASP A 93 7.77 2.68 9.24
CA ASP A 93 8.47 3.91 9.61
C ASP A 93 7.94 4.52 10.93
N SER A 94 6.65 4.30 11.22
CA SER A 94 6.06 4.71 12.51
C SER A 94 6.62 3.97 13.74
N LYS A 95 7.38 2.87 13.53
CA LYS A 95 8.12 2.18 14.60
C LYS A 95 9.37 3.00 14.96
N ALA A 96 9.16 4.10 15.68
CA ALA A 96 10.23 5.00 16.10
C ALA A 96 11.36 4.24 16.83
N ILE A 97 12.59 4.42 16.36
CA ILE A 97 13.80 4.00 17.07
C ILE A 97 14.29 5.20 17.89
N THR A 98 14.13 5.14 19.21
CA THR A 98 14.71 6.14 20.12
C THR A 98 16.14 5.77 20.44
N LEU A 99 17.11 6.48 19.85
CA LEU A 99 18.53 6.36 20.20
C LEU A 99 18.84 7.24 21.41
N GLN A 100 18.99 6.64 22.59
CA GLN A 100 19.58 7.32 23.75
C GLN A 100 21.10 7.18 23.71
N THR A 101 21.82 8.27 23.48
CA THR A 101 23.28 8.32 23.48
C THR A 101 23.77 9.27 24.59
N LYS A 102 24.80 8.84 25.32
CA LYS A 102 25.52 9.66 26.29
C LYS A 102 26.84 10.08 25.63
N ILE A 103 26.96 11.36 25.29
CA ILE A 103 28.20 11.92 24.77
C ILE A 103 29.11 12.22 25.96
N ILE A 104 30.28 11.58 25.99
CA ILE A 104 31.35 11.87 26.95
C ILE A 104 32.46 12.54 26.16
N ILE A 105 32.81 13.78 26.55
CA ILE A 105 33.95 14.51 25.98
C ILE A 105 35.08 14.38 27.00
N GLU A 106 36.14 13.66 26.63
CA GLU A 106 37.37 13.57 27.41
C GLU A 106 38.34 14.67 26.94
N LYS A 107 39.01 15.32 27.89
CA LYS A 107 39.98 16.39 27.64
C LYS A 107 41.40 15.84 27.58
#